data_AF-A0A067RU26-F1
#
_entry.id   AF-A0A067RU26-F1
#
_cell.length_a   1.000
_cell.length_b   1.000
_cell.length_c   1.000
_cell.angle_alpha   90.00
_cell.angle_beta   90.00
_cell.angle_gamma   90.00
#
_symmetry.space_group_name_H-M   'P 1'
#
loop_
_entity.id
_entity.type
_entity.pdbx_description
1 polymer ?
#
loop_
_entity_poly.entity_id
_entity_poly.type
_entity_poly.pdbx_seq_one_letter_code
_entity_poly.pdbx_strand_id
1 'polypeptide(L)'
;MILGGSDPKLYIGNLKYVNIIAKDVLMVGVDSFAVDGVEISGTDKYDAVVDTGSTAIYVPRPLYYQLPKQLTANGQRQQLPCDQLHGLPNLNFRLGGHDFSLERDFYVSRDESGFCQILVFPTTDDEDPFVLGAVFLRKYYSEFNMNDMTIGLAPAV
;
A
#
# COMPACT_ATOMS: atom_id res chain seq x y z
N MET A 1 -2.99 -8.98 16.67
CA MET A 1 -2.13 -10.06 16.14
C MET A 1 -2.64 -11.37 16.69
N ILE A 2 -2.77 -12.38 15.82
CA ILE A 2 -3.14 -13.75 16.19
C ILE A 2 -1.96 -14.64 15.78
N LEU A 3 -1.54 -15.56 16.66
CA LEU A 3 -0.48 -16.53 16.37
C LEU A 3 -1.11 -17.91 16.18
N GLY A 4 -0.74 -18.59 15.08
CA GLY A 4 -1.24 -19.93 14.76
C GLY A 4 -2.55 -19.98 13.97
N GLY A 5 -2.99 -18.87 13.37
CA GLY A 5 -4.15 -18.83 12.49
C GLY A 5 -4.64 -17.41 12.21
N SER A 6 -5.82 -17.31 11.61
CA SER A 6 -6.57 -16.06 11.38
C SER A 6 -7.96 -16.11 12.01
N ASP A 7 -8.58 -14.93 12.18
CA ASP A 7 -9.98 -14.82 12.63
C ASP A 7 -10.87 -14.34 11.47
N PRO A 8 -11.74 -15.21 10.92
CA PRO A 8 -12.68 -14.86 9.86
C PRO A 8 -13.66 -13.72 10.20
N LYS A 9 -13.78 -13.34 11.47
CA LYS A 9 -14.61 -12.18 11.87
C LYS A 9 -13.95 -10.83 11.57
N LEU A 10 -12.66 -10.82 11.26
CA LEU A 10 -11.87 -9.60 11.06
C LEU A 10 -11.67 -9.24 9.59
N TYR A 11 -12.22 -10.03 8.66
CA TYR A 11 -12.14 -9.76 7.23
C TYR A 11 -13.41 -10.17 6.48
N ILE A 12 -13.57 -9.60 5.29
CA ILE A 12 -14.73 -9.81 4.42
C ILE A 12 -14.31 -10.71 3.26
N GLY A 13 -15.10 -11.75 3.01
CA GLY A 13 -14.87 -12.68 1.90
C GLY A 13 -13.75 -13.68 2.20
N ASN A 14 -13.02 -14.08 1.16
CA ASN A 14 -11.92 -15.05 1.26
C ASN A 14 -10.56 -14.36 1.17
N LEU A 15 -9.56 -14.90 1.85
CA LEU A 15 -8.16 -14.50 1.69
C LEU A 15 -7.69 -14.80 0.26
N LYS A 16 -7.09 -13.78 -0.36
CA LYS A 16 -6.40 -13.88 -1.63
C LYS A 16 -4.91 -14.05 -1.35
N TYR A 17 -4.35 -15.19 -1.73
CA TYR A 17 -2.96 -15.52 -1.39
C TYR A 17 -2.00 -15.03 -2.48
N VAL A 18 -0.95 -14.34 -2.04
CA VAL A 18 0.17 -13.91 -2.89
C VAL A 18 1.46 -14.58 -2.41
N ASN A 19 2.31 -14.98 -3.35
CA ASN A 19 3.55 -15.71 -3.02
C ASN A 19 4.63 -14.77 -2.50
N ILE A 20 5.32 -15.18 -1.43
CA ILE A 20 6.51 -14.51 -0.91
C ILE A 20 7.71 -14.92 -1.76
N ILE A 21 8.37 -13.94 -2.37
CA ILE A 21 9.55 -14.14 -3.22
C ILE A 21 10.87 -14.04 -2.45
N ALA A 22 10.89 -13.33 -1.32
CA ALA A 22 12.04 -13.26 -0.41
C ALA A 22 11.58 -13.28 1.06
N LYS A 23 11.95 -14.35 1.77
CA LYS A 23 11.46 -14.64 3.13
C LYS A 23 12.00 -13.71 4.21
N ASP A 24 13.24 -13.24 4.05
CA ASP A 24 13.92 -12.44 5.08
C ASP A 24 13.30 -11.03 5.21
N VAL A 25 12.50 -10.63 4.21
CA VAL A 25 11.90 -9.29 4.09
C VAL A 25 10.42 -9.33 3.67
N LEU A 26 9.71 -10.46 3.84
CA LEU A 26 8.27 -10.62 3.51
C LEU A 26 7.86 -9.92 2.19
N MET A 27 8.65 -10.16 1.16
CA MET A 27 8.53 -9.47 -0.12
C MET A 27 7.66 -10.26 -1.09
N VAL A 28 6.83 -9.55 -1.86
CA VAL A 28 5.94 -10.09 -2.90
C VAL A 28 6.17 -9.35 -4.21
N GLY A 29 5.88 -9.99 -5.34
CA GLY A 29 5.94 -9.33 -6.64
C GLY A 29 4.75 -8.38 -6.86
N VAL A 30 4.99 -7.26 -7.52
CA VAL A 30 3.96 -6.31 -7.98
C VAL A 30 3.74 -6.52 -9.47
N ASP A 31 2.55 -7.00 -9.84
CA ASP A 31 2.21 -7.23 -11.25
C ASP A 31 1.98 -5.91 -11.98
N SER A 32 1.28 -4.98 -11.32
CA SER A 32 1.13 -3.61 -11.81
C SER A 32 0.75 -2.63 -10.70
N PHE A 33 1.04 -1.35 -10.97
CA PHE A 33 0.64 -0.22 -10.15
C PHE A 33 -0.05 0.83 -11.01
N ALA A 34 -1.27 1.19 -10.62
CA ALA A 34 -2.12 2.13 -11.34
C ALA A 34 -2.64 3.24 -10.41
N VAL A 35 -2.89 4.40 -11.00
CA VAL A 35 -3.44 5.59 -10.34
C VAL A 35 -4.66 6.04 -11.12
N ASP A 36 -5.82 6.12 -10.47
CA ASP A 36 -7.11 6.38 -11.13
C ASP A 36 -7.39 5.43 -12.32
N GLY A 37 -6.98 4.17 -12.17
CA GLY A 37 -7.14 3.15 -13.20
C GLY A 37 -6.18 3.27 -14.39
N VAL A 38 -5.26 4.24 -14.38
CA VAL A 38 -4.18 4.35 -15.36
C VAL A 38 -2.93 3.68 -14.81
N GLU A 39 -2.48 2.61 -15.45
CA GLU A 39 -1.24 1.92 -15.08
C GLU A 39 -0.03 2.81 -15.35
N ILE A 40 0.84 2.96 -14.34
CA ILE A 40 2.08 3.76 -14.42
C ILE A 40 3.34 2.92 -14.19
N SER A 41 3.22 1.67 -13.73
CA SER A 41 4.34 0.74 -13.61
C SER A 41 4.94 0.33 -14.95
N GLY A 42 4.15 0.37 -16.03
CA GLY A 42 4.60 -0.02 -17.37
C GLY A 42 5.10 -1.47 -17.42
N THR A 43 6.19 -1.69 -18.15
CA THR A 43 6.81 -3.02 -18.29
C THR A 43 7.88 -3.33 -17.23
N ASP A 44 8.15 -2.37 -16.35
CA ASP A 44 9.17 -2.50 -15.32
C ASP A 44 8.69 -3.45 -14.23
N LYS A 45 9.64 -4.17 -13.62
CA LYS A 45 9.35 -5.08 -12.51
C LYS A 45 9.55 -4.35 -11.20
N TYR A 46 8.54 -4.44 -10.34
CA TYR A 46 8.59 -3.92 -8.99
C TYR A 46 8.25 -5.01 -8.00
N ASP A 47 8.83 -4.90 -6.82
CA ASP A 47 8.51 -5.75 -5.67
C ASP A 47 7.97 -4.89 -4.53
N ALA A 48 7.30 -5.53 -3.58
CA ALA A 48 6.73 -4.88 -2.42
C ALA A 48 7.08 -5.64 -1.14
N VAL A 49 7.60 -4.94 -0.15
CA VAL A 49 7.75 -5.42 1.23
C VAL A 49 6.44 -5.16 1.96
N VAL A 50 5.86 -6.20 2.57
CA VAL A 50 4.68 -6.07 3.43
C VAL A 50 5.14 -5.86 4.88
N ASP A 51 5.18 -4.60 5.32
CA ASP A 51 5.87 -4.19 6.54
C ASP A 51 4.93 -3.68 7.64
N THR A 52 4.67 -4.52 8.64
CA THR A 52 3.87 -4.14 9.82
C THR A 52 4.53 -3.04 10.69
N GLY A 53 5.82 -2.78 10.53
CA GLY A 53 6.59 -1.75 11.25
C GLY A 53 6.54 -0.37 10.60
N SER A 54 6.10 -0.28 9.33
CA SER A 54 6.00 0.98 8.60
C SER A 54 4.63 1.64 8.79
N THR A 55 4.61 2.96 8.91
CA THR A 55 3.38 3.74 9.16
C THR A 55 2.67 4.22 7.89
N ALA A 56 3.33 4.15 6.75
CA ALA A 56 2.92 4.76 5.49
C ALA A 56 3.13 3.79 4.32
N ILE A 57 2.79 4.23 3.10
CA ILE A 57 3.24 3.58 1.88
C ILE A 57 4.44 4.32 1.33
N TYR A 58 5.45 3.56 0.92
CA TYR A 58 6.59 4.08 0.17
C TYR A 58 6.53 3.55 -1.26
N VAL A 59 6.60 4.47 -2.22
CA VAL A 59 6.49 4.20 -3.65
C VAL A 59 7.87 4.41 -4.28
N PRO A 60 8.36 3.48 -5.12
CA PRO A 60 9.61 3.64 -5.86
C PRO A 60 9.68 5.01 -6.52
N ARG A 61 10.78 5.73 -6.32
CA ARG A 61 10.96 7.11 -6.79
C ARG A 61 10.53 7.35 -8.25
N PRO A 62 10.87 6.49 -9.24
CA PRO A 62 10.45 6.67 -10.62
C PRO A 62 8.91 6.73 -10.78
N LEU A 63 8.17 5.99 -9.96
CA LEU A 63 6.71 5.99 -9.95
C LEU A 63 6.15 7.12 -9.08
N TYR A 64 6.79 7.42 -7.96
CA TYR A 64 6.35 8.48 -7.06
C TYR A 64 6.27 9.83 -7.76
N TYR A 65 7.28 10.17 -8.58
CA TYR A 65 7.29 11.42 -9.33
C TYR A 65 6.31 11.45 -10.52
N GLN A 66 5.69 10.33 -10.87
CA GLN A 66 4.58 10.28 -11.83
C GLN A 66 3.21 10.50 -11.17
N LEU A 67 3.13 10.43 -9.83
CA LEU A 67 1.87 10.67 -9.11
C LEU A 67 1.41 12.12 -9.28
N PRO A 68 0.09 12.38 -9.20
CA PRO A 68 -0.45 13.74 -9.18
C PRO A 68 0.25 14.61 -8.12
N LYS A 69 0.52 15.88 -8.48
CA LYS A 69 1.22 16.84 -7.60
C LYS A 69 0.58 17.00 -6.22
N GLN A 70 -0.73 16.77 -6.13
CA GLN A 70 -1.49 16.82 -4.90
C GLN A 70 -1.08 15.71 -3.92
N LEU A 71 -0.67 14.53 -4.43
CA LEU A 71 -0.15 13.41 -3.62
C LEU A 71 1.31 13.59 -3.24
N THR A 72 2.10 14.19 -4.12
CA THR A 72 3.56 14.16 -3.95
C THR A 72 4.03 15.16 -2.91
N ALA A 73 3.36 16.28 -2.65
CA ALA A 73 3.79 17.29 -1.66
C ALA A 73 5.32 17.53 -1.64
N ASN A 74 5.98 17.46 -2.80
CA ASN A 74 7.43 17.47 -2.99
C ASN A 74 8.25 16.46 -2.15
N GLY A 75 7.70 15.30 -1.81
CA GLY A 75 8.31 14.26 -0.98
C GLY A 75 8.40 14.62 0.50
N GLN A 76 7.78 15.73 0.94
CA GLN A 76 7.84 16.20 2.31
C GLN A 76 6.59 15.82 3.09
N ARG A 77 6.78 15.54 4.39
CA ARG A 77 5.67 15.42 5.34
C ARG A 77 5.07 16.80 5.58
N GLN A 78 4.01 17.12 4.83
CA GLN A 78 3.30 18.38 4.97
C GLN A 78 1.88 18.15 5.50
N GLN A 79 1.46 19.01 6.42
CA GLN A 79 0.06 19.18 6.80
C GLN A 79 -0.58 20.23 5.90
N LEU A 80 -1.69 19.88 5.28
CA LEU A 80 -2.46 20.74 4.38
C LEU A 80 -3.90 20.82 4.88
N PRO A 81 -4.62 21.93 4.71
CA PRO A 81 -6.06 21.96 4.98
C PRO A 81 -6.75 20.83 4.21
N CYS A 82 -7.58 20.02 4.89
CA CYS A 82 -8.21 18.85 4.25
C CYS A 82 -9.04 19.19 3.01
N ASP A 83 -9.60 20.40 2.97
CA ASP A 83 -10.40 20.93 1.86
C ASP A 83 -9.55 21.19 0.59
N GLN A 84 -8.23 21.20 0.69
CA GLN A 84 -7.33 21.27 -0.48
C GLN A 84 -7.05 19.89 -1.08
N LEU A 85 -7.47 18.82 -0.42
CA LEU A 85 -7.19 17.43 -0.78
C LEU A 85 -8.44 16.72 -1.33
N HIS A 86 -9.34 17.45 -1.99
CA HIS A 86 -10.48 16.85 -2.69
C HIS A 86 -10.03 16.16 -3.98
N GLY A 87 -10.67 15.03 -4.32
CA GLY A 87 -10.44 14.34 -5.58
C GLY A 87 -9.08 13.66 -5.71
N LEU A 88 -8.44 13.29 -4.59
CA LEU A 88 -7.22 12.48 -4.64
C LEU A 88 -7.52 11.09 -5.21
N PRO A 89 -6.60 10.54 -6.02
CA PRO A 89 -6.87 9.37 -6.84
C PRO A 89 -6.88 8.07 -6.02
N ASN A 90 -7.48 7.02 -6.55
CA ASN A 90 -7.25 5.70 -5.96
C ASN A 90 -5.85 5.17 -6.35
N LEU A 91 -5.18 4.51 -5.41
CA LEU A 91 -3.94 3.79 -5.66
C LEU A 91 -4.26 2.31 -5.83
N ASN A 92 -3.92 1.73 -6.97
CA ASN A 92 -4.32 0.38 -7.33
C ASN A 92 -3.09 -0.51 -7.51
N PHE A 93 -2.95 -1.49 -6.63
CA PHE A 93 -1.92 -2.51 -6.69
C PHE A 93 -2.51 -3.79 -7.27
N ARG A 94 -1.79 -4.44 -8.17
CA ARG A 94 -2.06 -5.82 -8.55
C ARG A 94 -0.94 -6.71 -8.04
N LEU A 95 -1.28 -7.63 -7.13
CA LEU A 95 -0.33 -8.53 -6.48
C LEU A 95 -0.80 -9.97 -6.68
N GLY A 96 0.05 -10.84 -7.24
CA GLY A 96 -0.29 -12.25 -7.46
C GLY A 96 -1.57 -12.48 -8.28
N GLY A 97 -1.85 -11.61 -9.24
CA GLY A 97 -3.04 -11.65 -10.09
C GLY A 97 -4.31 -11.06 -9.47
N HIS A 98 -4.20 -10.44 -8.29
CA HIS A 98 -5.32 -9.89 -7.54
C HIS A 98 -5.23 -8.38 -7.38
N ASP A 99 -6.35 -7.68 -7.60
CA ASP A 99 -6.42 -6.23 -7.46
C ASP A 99 -6.71 -5.81 -6.00
N PHE A 100 -5.93 -4.85 -5.52
CA PHE A 100 -5.98 -4.22 -4.21
C PHE A 100 -5.94 -2.70 -4.38
N SER A 101 -7.09 -2.05 -4.26
CA SER A 101 -7.19 -0.58 -4.34
C SER A 101 -7.05 0.05 -2.96
N LEU A 102 -6.57 1.29 -2.87
CA LEU A 102 -6.61 2.14 -1.67
C LEU A 102 -7.29 3.44 -2.06
N GLU A 103 -8.44 3.69 -1.44
CA GLU A 103 -9.11 4.98 -1.54
C GLU A 103 -8.39 5.99 -0.65
N ARG A 104 -8.64 7.27 -0.98
CA ARG A 104 -8.14 8.44 -0.25
C ARG A 104 -8.15 8.28 1.27
N ASP A 105 -9.25 7.79 1.83
CA ASP A 105 -9.45 7.76 3.28
C ASP A 105 -8.50 6.79 4.00
N PHE A 106 -7.83 5.88 3.28
CA PHE A 106 -6.80 5.02 3.85
C PHE A 106 -5.43 5.67 3.92
N TYR A 107 -5.09 6.52 2.94
CA TYR A 107 -3.77 7.13 2.84
C TYR A 107 -3.74 8.64 3.18
N VAL A 108 -4.88 9.23 3.53
CA VAL A 108 -4.99 10.59 4.07
C VAL A 108 -5.42 10.54 5.53
N SER A 109 -4.54 10.98 6.43
CA SER A 109 -4.84 11.10 7.86
C SER A 109 -5.31 12.51 8.18
N ARG A 110 -6.44 12.64 8.87
CA ARG A 110 -6.99 13.93 9.34
C ARG A 110 -6.74 14.10 10.84
N ASP A 111 -6.35 15.30 11.25
CA ASP A 111 -6.28 15.68 12.66
C ASP A 111 -7.54 16.44 13.13
N GLU A 112 -7.64 16.63 14.44
CA GLU A 112 -8.77 17.33 15.08
C GLU A 112 -8.85 18.81 14.70
N SER A 113 -7.75 19.40 14.20
CA SER A 113 -7.68 20.81 13.80
C SER A 113 -8.14 21.04 12.35
N GLY A 114 -8.50 19.97 11.62
CA GLY A 114 -8.94 20.05 10.23
C GLY A 114 -7.80 20.05 9.21
N PHE A 115 -6.58 19.74 9.63
CA PHE A 115 -5.46 19.50 8.73
C PHE A 115 -5.35 18.02 8.39
N CYS A 116 -4.86 17.77 7.19
CA CYS A 116 -4.67 16.44 6.64
C CYS A 116 -3.20 16.23 6.27
N GLN A 117 -2.75 14.99 6.42
CA GLN A 117 -1.44 14.52 6.00
C GLN A 117 -1.59 13.34 5.04
N ILE A 118 -0.85 13.37 3.94
CA ILE A 118 -0.76 12.26 2.98
C ILE A 118 0.33 11.30 3.47
N LEU A 119 -0.01 10.02 3.55
CA LEU A 119 0.84 8.93 4.04
C LEU A 119 1.42 8.10 2.88
N VAL A 120 1.81 8.79 1.81
CA VAL A 120 2.44 8.23 0.60
C VAL A 120 3.75 8.99 0.35
N PHE A 121 4.87 8.29 0.41
CA PHE A 121 6.21 8.88 0.34
C PHE A 121 7.04 8.22 -0.77
N PRO A 122 8.08 8.89 -1.28
CA PRO A 122 9.05 8.24 -2.14
C PRO A 122 9.94 7.30 -1.32
N THR A 123 10.46 6.26 -1.96
CA THR A 123 11.62 5.51 -1.47
C THR A 123 12.90 6.36 -1.50
N THR A 124 14.00 5.84 -0.97
CA THR A 124 15.28 6.57 -0.95
C THR A 124 15.95 6.49 -2.32
N ASP A 125 16.01 5.28 -2.86
CA ASP A 125 16.64 4.93 -4.12
C ASP A 125 15.62 4.46 -5.16
N ASP A 126 16.01 4.51 -6.44
CA ASP A 126 15.12 4.19 -7.56
C ASP A 126 14.82 2.68 -7.66
N GLU A 127 15.73 1.83 -7.17
CA GLU A 127 15.59 0.37 -7.15
C GLU A 127 14.92 -0.17 -5.87
N ASP A 128 14.62 0.70 -4.91
CA ASP A 128 13.96 0.29 -3.67
C ASP A 128 12.55 -0.28 -3.98
N PRO A 129 12.15 -1.38 -3.31
CA PRO A 129 10.82 -1.92 -3.46
C PRO A 129 9.77 -0.96 -2.86
N PHE A 130 8.51 -1.17 -3.24
CA PHE A 130 7.41 -0.60 -2.48
C PHE A 130 7.48 -1.05 -1.01
N VAL A 131 7.02 -0.21 -0.10
CA VAL A 131 6.74 -0.61 1.28
C VAL A 131 5.24 -0.46 1.53
N LEU A 132 4.57 -1.58 1.72
CA LEU A 132 3.15 -1.66 2.04
C LEU A 132 2.98 -1.69 3.56
N GLY A 133 3.01 -0.50 4.16
CA GLY A 133 2.90 -0.33 5.61
C GLY A 133 1.47 -0.28 6.14
N ALA A 134 1.31 0.35 7.31
CA ALA A 134 0.04 0.44 8.04
C ALA A 134 -1.13 1.00 7.22
N VAL A 135 -0.88 1.89 6.25
CA VAL A 135 -1.93 2.39 5.33
C VAL A 135 -2.57 1.25 4.54
N PHE A 136 -1.76 0.34 3.98
CA PHE A 136 -2.25 -0.83 3.25
C PHE A 136 -2.86 -1.86 4.21
N LEU A 137 -2.15 -2.14 5.31
CA LEU A 137 -2.51 -3.16 6.31
C LEU A 137 -3.73 -2.81 7.18
N ARG A 138 -4.15 -1.54 7.20
CA ARG A 138 -5.43 -1.14 7.80
C ARG A 138 -6.62 -1.46 6.90
N LYS A 139 -6.44 -1.36 5.58
CA LYS A 139 -7.48 -1.74 4.63
C LYS A 139 -7.59 -3.24 4.46
N TYR A 140 -6.44 -3.92 4.40
CA TYR A 140 -6.37 -5.34 4.13
C TYR A 140 -5.88 -6.07 5.36
N TYR A 141 -6.74 -6.95 5.88
CA TYR A 141 -6.35 -7.99 6.81
C TYR A 141 -5.27 -8.86 6.14
N SER A 142 -4.22 -9.17 6.89
CA SER A 142 -3.07 -9.93 6.39
C SER A 142 -2.79 -11.17 7.24
N GLU A 143 -2.75 -12.33 6.58
CA GLU A 143 -2.31 -13.60 7.15
C GLU A 143 -0.94 -13.95 6.58
N PHE A 144 0.08 -14.06 7.43
CA PHE A 144 1.43 -14.44 7.03
C PHE A 144 1.62 -15.95 7.21
N ASN A 145 1.50 -16.71 6.13
CA ASN A 145 1.67 -18.16 6.16
C ASN A 145 3.10 -18.53 5.74
N MET A 146 3.96 -18.73 6.74
CA MET A 146 5.37 -19.05 6.52
C MET A 146 5.62 -20.51 6.12
N ASN A 147 4.65 -21.41 6.30
CA ASN A 147 4.78 -22.80 5.86
C ASN A 147 4.63 -22.88 4.34
N ASP A 148 3.64 -22.18 3.80
CA ASP A 148 3.35 -22.16 2.36
C ASP A 148 4.02 -21.00 1.64
N MET A 149 4.75 -20.14 2.35
CA MET A 149 5.43 -18.97 1.81
C MET A 149 4.46 -18.01 1.09
N THR A 150 3.34 -17.68 1.75
CA THR A 150 2.30 -16.79 1.19
C THR A 150 1.84 -15.74 2.18
N ILE A 151 1.27 -14.66 1.63
CA ILE A 151 0.50 -13.66 2.39
C ILE A 151 -0.94 -13.69 1.89
N GLY A 152 -1.87 -14.02 2.78
CA GLY A 152 -3.31 -13.96 2.51
C GLY A 152 -3.84 -12.55 2.79
N LEU A 153 -4.51 -11.95 1.82
CA LEU A 153 -5.05 -10.57 1.90
C LEU A 153 -6.56 -10.56 1.67
N ALA A 154 -7.30 -9.87 2.54
CA ALA A 154 -8.74 -9.63 2.37
C ALA A 154 -9.13 -8.28 2.97
N PRO A 155 -10.20 -7.61 2.49
CA PRO A 155 -10.69 -6.38 3.12
C PRO A 155 -10.98 -6.60 4.61
N ALA A 156 -10.44 -5.72 5.46
CA ALA A 156 -10.70 -5.74 6.90
C ALA A 156 -12.14 -5.28 7.21
N VAL A 157 -12.67 -5.75 8.34
CA VAL A 157 -13.97 -5.32 8.91
C VAL A 157 -13.81 -4.05 9.73
#